data_AF-A0A1Q8BN99-F1
#
_entry.id   AF-A0A1Q8BN99-F1
#
_cell.length_a   1.000
_cell.length_b   1.000
_cell.length_c   1.000
_cell.angle_alpha   90.00
_cell.angle_beta   90.00
_cell.angle_gamma   90.00
#
_symmetry.space_group_name_H-M   'P 1'
#
loop_
_entity.id
_entity.type
_entity.pdbx_description
1 polymer ?
#
loop_
_entity_poly.entity_id
_entity_poly.type
_entity_poly.pdbx_seq_one_letter_code
_entity_poly.pdbx_strand_id
1 'polypeptide(L)'
;RSGAELARLFPVAPLEVVSLGAGQGDKDLLLLEALRERGVRVSYVPVDTSQALLEMACAGALSAGLPAQGIKADFTNPTHLQALAAEPETPPRLVMLIGNTLGAFDPIVEARDLARLLRPGDTLLVDGEIYAGDATVAGYDNPLNRRFAWAPLNAVGIRDTDGELVFEAADDPRLPGLHLIPKHFLAGRDVEALLGGEALRLARGERLAMNHSYKYAADTFLRILSDAGLAARWQGRSDDQRFLMVLVSPA
;
A
#
# COMPACT_ATOMS: atom_id res chain seq x y z
N ARG A 1 -5.40 3.43 -19.53
CA ARG A 1 -5.66 2.22 -20.36
C ARG A 1 -6.12 1.06 -19.49
N SER A 2 -5.39 0.71 -18.44
CA SER A 2 -5.73 -0.40 -17.53
C SER A 2 -7.09 -0.25 -16.81
N GLY A 3 -7.50 0.96 -16.41
CA GLY A 3 -8.79 1.17 -15.73
C GLY A 3 -10.01 0.72 -16.56
N ALA A 4 -10.04 1.06 -17.85
CA ALA A 4 -11.13 0.64 -18.74
C ALA A 4 -11.14 -0.87 -19.01
N GLU A 5 -9.96 -1.51 -19.02
CA GLU A 5 -9.81 -2.96 -19.18
C GLU A 5 -10.27 -3.70 -17.92
N LEU A 6 -9.78 -3.29 -16.75
CA LEU A 6 -10.19 -3.79 -15.44
C LEU A 6 -11.69 -3.66 -15.24
N ALA A 7 -12.27 -2.51 -15.58
CA ALA A 7 -13.71 -2.28 -15.44
C ALA A 7 -14.56 -3.26 -16.28
N ARG A 8 -14.03 -3.86 -17.36
CA ARG A 8 -14.76 -4.87 -18.15
C ARG A 8 -14.86 -6.23 -17.46
N LEU A 9 -14.01 -6.48 -16.47
CA LEU A 9 -13.99 -7.73 -15.71
C LEU A 9 -15.13 -7.79 -14.69
N PHE A 10 -15.75 -6.64 -14.38
CA PHE A 10 -16.85 -6.56 -13.42
C PHE A 10 -18.21 -6.53 -14.14
N PRO A 11 -19.21 -7.26 -13.61
CA PRO A 11 -20.56 -7.21 -14.15
C PRO A 11 -21.21 -5.85 -13.88
N VAL A 12 -22.20 -5.50 -14.71
CA VAL A 12 -23.04 -4.30 -14.51
C VAL A 12 -24.03 -4.57 -13.37
N ALA A 13 -23.53 -4.48 -12.14
CA ALA A 13 -24.22 -4.78 -10.89
C ALA A 13 -23.73 -3.84 -9.78
N PRO A 14 -24.32 -3.87 -8.57
CA PRO A 14 -23.73 -3.23 -7.40
C PRO A 14 -22.37 -3.82 -7.09
N LEU A 15 -21.39 -2.96 -6.80
CA LEU A 15 -20.02 -3.32 -6.42
C LEU A 15 -19.55 -2.37 -5.32
N GLU A 16 -19.10 -2.90 -4.20
CA GLU A 16 -18.44 -2.09 -3.18
C GLU A 16 -16.92 -2.10 -3.43
N VAL A 17 -16.32 -0.93 -3.55
CA VAL A 17 -14.88 -0.77 -3.75
C VAL A 17 -14.26 -0.30 -2.45
N VAL A 18 -13.45 -1.16 -1.83
CA VAL A 18 -12.78 -0.87 -0.55
C VAL A 18 -11.31 -0.67 -0.79
N SER A 19 -10.79 0.53 -0.54
CA SER A 19 -9.37 0.85 -0.79
C SER A 19 -8.60 0.93 0.51
N LEU A 20 -7.71 -0.04 0.73
CA LEU A 20 -6.86 -0.13 1.92
C LEU A 20 -5.60 0.72 1.72
N GLY A 21 -5.40 1.71 2.58
CA GLY A 21 -4.36 2.73 2.38
C GLY A 21 -4.68 3.63 1.18
N ALA A 22 -5.93 4.10 1.09
CA ALA A 22 -6.44 4.88 -0.04
C ALA A 22 -5.67 6.20 -0.28
N GLY A 23 -4.98 6.71 0.75
CA GLY A 23 -4.37 8.03 0.70
C GLY A 23 -5.41 9.09 0.33
N GLN A 24 -5.06 9.96 -0.61
CA GLN A 24 -5.98 10.99 -1.11
C GLN A 24 -6.96 10.51 -2.20
N GLY A 25 -6.93 9.22 -2.57
CA GLY A 25 -7.92 8.61 -3.47
C GLY A 25 -7.76 8.87 -4.97
N ASP A 26 -6.75 9.62 -5.42
CA ASP A 26 -6.59 9.98 -6.85
C ASP A 26 -6.52 8.75 -7.77
N LYS A 27 -5.75 7.72 -7.37
CA LYS A 27 -5.60 6.50 -8.16
C LYS A 27 -6.88 5.66 -8.16
N ASP A 28 -7.59 5.66 -7.03
CA ASP A 28 -8.83 4.93 -6.88
C ASP A 28 -9.90 5.53 -7.77
N LEU A 29 -9.98 6.86 -7.81
CA LEU A 29 -10.92 7.61 -8.64
C LEU A 29 -10.86 7.20 -10.12
N LEU A 30 -9.66 6.98 -10.68
CA LEU A 30 -9.48 6.53 -12.06
C LEU A 30 -10.22 5.21 -12.36
N LEU A 31 -10.22 4.26 -11.42
CA LEU A 31 -10.92 2.99 -11.59
C LEU A 31 -12.41 3.12 -11.26
N LEU A 32 -12.77 3.89 -10.23
CA LEU A 32 -14.16 4.15 -9.86
C LEU A 32 -14.92 4.80 -11.02
N GLU A 33 -14.32 5.77 -11.70
CA GLU A 33 -14.90 6.42 -12.88
C GLU A 33 -15.06 5.43 -14.05
N ALA A 34 -14.04 4.62 -14.33
CA ALA A 34 -14.12 3.60 -15.38
C ALA A 34 -15.21 2.54 -15.12
N LEU A 35 -15.38 2.13 -13.87
CA LEU A 35 -16.47 1.23 -13.44
C LEU A 35 -17.84 1.90 -13.63
N ARG A 36 -17.98 3.15 -13.21
CA ARG A 36 -19.22 3.93 -13.37
C ARG A 36 -19.59 4.14 -14.84
N GLU A 37 -18.63 4.48 -15.70
CA GLU A 37 -18.83 4.63 -17.15
C GLU A 37 -19.32 3.33 -17.80
N ARG A 38 -18.93 2.18 -17.24
CA ARG A 38 -19.42 0.85 -17.63
C ARG A 38 -20.82 0.52 -17.12
N GLY A 39 -21.42 1.39 -16.30
CA GLY A 39 -22.73 1.19 -15.68
C GLY A 39 -22.69 0.41 -14.36
N VAL A 40 -21.51 0.11 -13.83
CA VAL A 40 -21.38 -0.55 -12.51
C VAL A 40 -21.84 0.43 -11.42
N ARG A 41 -22.67 -0.05 -10.50
CA ARG A 41 -23.18 0.77 -9.38
C ARG A 41 -22.21 0.70 -8.22
N VAL A 42 -21.29 1.64 -8.16
CA VAL A 42 -20.18 1.61 -7.20
C VAL A 42 -20.54 2.33 -5.90
N SER A 43 -20.24 1.69 -4.76
CA SER A 43 -20.07 2.35 -3.46
C SER A 43 -18.60 2.33 -3.06
N TYR A 44 -18.05 3.47 -2.65
CA TYR A 44 -16.63 3.61 -2.35
C TYR A 44 -16.38 3.68 -0.83
N VAL A 45 -15.44 2.88 -0.35
CA VAL A 45 -15.06 2.81 1.07
C VAL A 45 -13.53 2.97 1.15
N PRO A 46 -13.01 4.21 1.16
CA PRO A 46 -11.59 4.42 1.44
C PRO A 46 -11.29 4.06 2.90
N VAL A 47 -10.13 3.44 3.12
CA VAL A 47 -9.63 3.08 4.45
C VAL A 47 -8.23 3.63 4.60
N ASP A 48 -8.00 4.44 5.62
CA ASP A 48 -6.68 5.02 5.89
C ASP A 48 -6.51 5.35 7.38
N THR A 49 -5.27 5.46 7.86
CA THR A 49 -4.97 5.89 9.24
C THR A 49 -4.98 7.42 9.37
N SER A 50 -4.83 8.13 8.26
CA SER A 50 -4.84 9.59 8.20
C SER A 50 -6.25 10.13 7.95
N GLN A 51 -6.79 10.85 8.94
CA GLN A 51 -8.09 11.52 8.82
C GLN A 51 -8.12 12.50 7.65
N ALA A 52 -7.06 13.28 7.45
CA ALA A 52 -7.00 14.29 6.39
C ALA A 52 -6.98 13.65 4.99
N LEU A 53 -6.22 12.56 4.80
CA LEU A 53 -6.20 11.84 3.53
C LEU A 53 -7.58 11.23 3.23
N LEU A 54 -8.21 10.64 4.24
CA LEU A 54 -9.54 10.05 4.15
C LEU A 54 -10.62 11.07 3.75
N GLU A 55 -10.57 12.27 4.32
CA GLU A 55 -11.47 13.38 3.97
C GLU A 55 -11.28 13.81 2.51
N MET A 56 -10.03 13.90 2.03
CA MET A 56 -9.73 14.21 0.63
C MET A 56 -10.23 13.13 -0.32
N ALA A 57 -10.00 11.84 0.00
CA ALA A 57 -10.48 10.72 -0.82
C ALA A 57 -12.02 10.71 -0.92
N CYS A 58 -12.73 10.92 0.19
CA CYS A 58 -14.18 11.04 0.19
C CYS A 58 -14.65 12.25 -0.62
N ALA A 59 -14.04 13.41 -0.44
CA ALA A 59 -14.41 14.64 -1.14
C ALA A 59 -14.22 14.51 -2.66
N GLY A 60 -13.14 13.86 -3.12
CA GLY A 60 -12.89 13.58 -4.53
C GLY A 60 -13.96 12.67 -5.14
N ALA A 61 -14.28 11.55 -4.47
CA ALA A 61 -15.33 10.63 -4.92
C ALA A 61 -16.72 11.27 -4.95
N LEU A 62 -17.10 12.01 -3.90
CA LEU A 62 -18.39 12.71 -3.82
C LEU A 62 -18.52 13.79 -4.91
N SER A 63 -17.43 14.52 -5.19
CA SER A 63 -17.38 15.52 -6.26
C SER A 63 -17.52 14.88 -7.64
N ALA A 64 -17.02 13.65 -7.80
CA ALA A 64 -17.26 12.84 -8.99
C ALA A 64 -18.65 12.16 -8.99
N GLY A 65 -19.53 12.40 -8.01
CA GLY A 65 -20.88 11.83 -7.97
C GLY A 65 -20.91 10.35 -7.59
N LEU A 66 -19.89 9.85 -6.88
CA LEU A 66 -19.81 8.49 -6.37
C LEU A 66 -20.09 8.50 -4.86
N PRO A 67 -20.97 7.63 -4.34
CA PRO A 67 -21.21 7.54 -2.91
C PRO A 67 -19.94 7.03 -2.21
N ALA A 68 -19.51 7.73 -1.16
CA ALA A 68 -18.27 7.42 -0.44
C ALA A 68 -18.49 7.45 1.09
N GLN A 69 -17.92 6.48 1.79
CA GLN A 69 -17.88 6.43 3.25
C GLN A 69 -16.49 6.01 3.72
N GLY A 70 -15.74 6.96 4.29
CA GLY A 70 -14.40 6.68 4.79
C GLY A 70 -14.40 5.93 6.12
N ILE A 71 -13.48 4.98 6.27
CA ILE A 71 -13.21 4.27 7.53
C ILE A 71 -11.78 4.59 7.98
N LYS A 72 -11.65 5.19 9.17
CA LYS A 72 -10.33 5.39 9.78
C LYS A 72 -9.88 4.11 10.47
N ALA A 73 -8.98 3.38 9.85
CA ALA A 73 -8.48 2.11 10.38
C ALA A 73 -7.03 1.85 9.93
N ASP A 74 -6.32 1.11 10.77
CA ASP A 74 -5.06 0.47 10.41
C ASP A 74 -5.36 -0.97 9.99
N PHE A 75 -5.31 -1.25 8.69
CA PHE A 75 -5.68 -2.58 8.17
C PHE A 75 -4.65 -3.67 8.52
N THR A 76 -3.48 -3.31 9.04
CA THR A 76 -2.48 -4.28 9.54
C THR A 76 -2.76 -4.71 10.98
N ASN A 77 -3.60 -3.96 11.69
CA ASN A 77 -4.12 -4.37 12.98
C ASN A 77 -5.21 -5.44 12.78
N PRO A 78 -5.09 -6.66 13.35
CA PRO A 78 -6.06 -7.73 13.13
C PRO A 78 -7.49 -7.38 13.55
N THR A 79 -7.66 -6.62 14.63
CA THR A 79 -8.98 -6.18 15.12
C THR A 79 -9.64 -5.22 14.14
N HIS A 80 -8.87 -4.27 13.61
CA HIS A 80 -9.38 -3.35 12.58
C HIS A 80 -9.69 -4.09 11.28
N LEU A 81 -8.82 -4.98 10.83
CA LEU A 81 -9.06 -5.77 9.62
C LEU A 81 -10.34 -6.62 9.74
N GLN A 82 -10.56 -7.23 10.90
CA GLN A 82 -11.80 -7.95 11.19
C GLN A 82 -13.03 -7.04 11.14
N ALA A 83 -12.93 -5.80 11.64
CA ALA A 83 -14.01 -4.82 11.57
C ALA A 83 -14.30 -4.32 10.14
N LEU A 84 -13.39 -4.55 9.18
CA LEU A 84 -13.60 -4.25 7.76
C LEU A 84 -14.28 -5.39 6.99
N ALA A 85 -14.52 -6.54 7.65
CA ALA A 85 -15.21 -7.67 7.03
C ALA A 85 -16.59 -7.25 6.50
N ALA A 86 -16.97 -7.82 5.37
CA ALA A 86 -18.24 -7.51 4.74
C ALA A 86 -19.41 -8.14 5.50
N GLU A 87 -20.50 -7.39 5.64
CA GLU A 87 -21.75 -7.92 6.16
C GLU A 87 -22.42 -8.84 5.13
N PRO A 88 -23.34 -9.74 5.53
CA PRO A 88 -24.00 -10.66 4.60
C PRO A 88 -24.70 -9.98 3.42
N GLU A 89 -25.27 -8.79 3.64
CA GLU A 89 -25.99 -8.02 2.62
C GLU A 89 -25.09 -7.11 1.77
N THR A 90 -23.80 -7.01 2.11
CA THR A 90 -22.83 -6.23 1.34
C THR A 90 -22.67 -6.86 -0.06
N PRO A 91 -22.80 -6.09 -1.16
CA PRO A 91 -22.59 -6.61 -2.51
C PRO A 91 -21.16 -7.17 -2.68
N PRO A 92 -20.85 -7.85 -3.80
CA PRO A 92 -19.47 -8.24 -4.08
C PRO A 92 -18.50 -7.07 -3.92
N ARG A 93 -17.33 -7.34 -3.37
CA ARG A 93 -16.29 -6.33 -3.11
C ARG A 93 -15.14 -6.43 -4.08
N LEU A 94 -14.68 -5.27 -4.52
CA LEU A 94 -13.33 -5.08 -5.03
C LEU A 94 -12.51 -4.44 -3.92
N VAL A 95 -11.65 -5.22 -3.27
CA VAL A 95 -10.66 -4.70 -2.34
C VAL A 95 -9.45 -4.21 -3.14
N MET A 96 -8.94 -3.02 -2.84
CA MET A 96 -7.77 -2.43 -3.49
C MET A 96 -6.67 -2.23 -2.46
N LEU A 97 -5.45 -2.60 -2.82
CA LEU A 97 -4.23 -2.28 -2.07
C LEU A 97 -3.15 -1.88 -3.09
N ILE A 98 -3.27 -0.65 -3.61
CA ILE A 98 -2.48 -0.19 -4.75
C ILE A 98 -1.46 0.90 -4.38
N GLY A 99 -0.39 1.05 -5.17
CA GLY A 99 0.73 1.94 -4.90
C GLY A 99 1.92 1.26 -4.23
N ASN A 100 2.07 -0.07 -4.38
CA ASN A 100 3.05 -0.90 -3.68
C ASN A 100 2.89 -0.80 -2.15
N THR A 101 1.67 -0.57 -1.67
CA THR A 101 1.34 -0.46 -0.24
C THR A 101 1.59 -1.76 0.50
N LEU A 102 1.35 -2.93 -0.14
CA LEU A 102 1.71 -4.23 0.43
C LEU A 102 3.21 -4.31 0.78
N GLY A 103 4.06 -3.65 -0.02
CA GLY A 103 5.50 -3.61 0.24
C GLY A 103 5.89 -2.77 1.46
N ALA A 104 5.02 -1.95 2.03
CA ALA A 104 5.32 -1.23 3.27
C ALA A 104 5.24 -2.12 4.54
N PHE A 105 4.81 -3.37 4.38
CA PHE A 105 4.57 -4.35 5.46
C PHE A 105 5.19 -5.71 5.09
N ASP A 106 4.86 -6.80 5.79
CA ASP A 106 5.38 -8.14 5.49
C ASP A 106 4.54 -8.86 4.42
N PRO A 107 4.87 -8.77 3.13
CA PRO A 107 3.94 -9.14 2.05
C PRO A 107 3.43 -10.58 2.12
N ILE A 108 4.16 -11.50 2.76
CA ILE A 108 3.77 -12.89 2.96
C ILE A 108 2.63 -13.02 4.00
N VAL A 109 2.70 -12.25 5.08
CA VAL A 109 1.69 -12.25 6.16
C VAL A 109 0.46 -11.50 5.69
N GLU A 110 0.63 -10.26 5.23
CA GLU A 110 -0.47 -9.40 4.81
C GLU A 110 -1.26 -10.01 3.64
N ALA A 111 -0.65 -10.71 2.68
CA ALA A 111 -1.39 -11.38 1.61
C ALA A 111 -2.38 -12.45 2.14
N ARG A 112 -2.03 -13.17 3.21
CA ARG A 112 -2.92 -14.17 3.84
C ARG A 112 -4.06 -13.51 4.59
N ASP A 113 -3.79 -12.40 5.26
CA ASP A 113 -4.81 -11.67 5.99
C ASP A 113 -5.79 -10.97 5.05
N LEU A 114 -5.30 -10.44 3.90
CA LEU A 114 -6.16 -9.97 2.82
C LEU A 114 -7.01 -11.10 2.24
N ALA A 115 -6.45 -12.29 2.03
CA ALA A 115 -7.22 -13.43 1.53
C ALA A 115 -8.38 -13.81 2.46
N ARG A 116 -8.19 -13.71 3.79
CA ARG A 116 -9.23 -13.96 4.79
C ARG A 116 -10.33 -12.89 4.82
N LEU A 117 -10.04 -11.68 4.34
CA LEU A 117 -11.03 -10.60 4.22
C LEU A 117 -12.01 -10.84 3.06
N LEU A 118 -11.61 -11.61 2.04
CA LEU A 118 -12.41 -11.84 0.84
C LEU A 118 -13.41 -12.98 1.02
N ARG A 119 -14.66 -12.74 0.64
CA ARG A 119 -15.69 -13.78 0.49
C ARG A 119 -15.63 -14.39 -0.93
N PRO A 120 -16.27 -15.55 -1.16
CA PRO A 120 -16.51 -16.03 -2.51
C PRO A 120 -17.20 -14.96 -3.36
N GLY A 121 -16.61 -14.64 -4.52
CA GLY A 121 -17.09 -13.58 -5.42
C GLY A 121 -16.45 -12.21 -5.21
N ASP A 122 -15.77 -11.98 -4.08
CA ASP A 122 -14.94 -10.79 -3.89
C ASP A 122 -13.61 -10.92 -4.65
N THR A 123 -12.99 -9.78 -4.95
CA THR A 123 -11.70 -9.70 -5.66
C THR A 123 -10.76 -8.73 -4.95
N LEU A 124 -9.46 -8.94 -5.14
CA LEU A 124 -8.40 -8.04 -4.67
C LEU A 124 -7.61 -7.52 -5.88
N LEU A 125 -7.48 -6.21 -6.00
CA LEU A 125 -6.55 -5.54 -6.90
C LEU A 125 -5.35 -5.05 -6.10
N VAL A 126 -4.18 -5.62 -6.39
CA VAL A 126 -2.93 -5.33 -5.67
C VAL A 126 -1.81 -5.12 -6.68
N ASP A 127 -0.87 -4.23 -6.38
CA ASP A 127 0.33 -4.03 -7.18
C ASP A 127 1.61 -4.20 -6.36
N GLY A 128 2.66 -4.63 -7.06
CA GLY A 128 3.99 -4.80 -6.53
C GLY A 128 5.00 -4.10 -7.42
N GLU A 129 5.92 -3.36 -6.81
CA GLU A 129 7.04 -2.77 -7.52
C GLU A 129 8.11 -3.83 -7.81
N ILE A 130 8.51 -3.92 -9.07
CA ILE A 130 9.49 -4.87 -9.56
C ILE A 130 10.89 -4.37 -9.25
N TYR A 131 11.69 -5.22 -8.60
CA TYR A 131 13.06 -4.89 -8.25
C TYR A 131 13.94 -4.85 -9.50
N ALA A 132 14.68 -3.74 -9.66
CA ALA A 132 15.58 -3.48 -10.79
C ALA A 132 17.02 -3.20 -10.30
N GLY A 133 17.41 -3.77 -9.16
CA GLY A 133 18.75 -3.57 -8.58
C GLY A 133 18.99 -2.13 -8.13
N ASP A 134 20.19 -1.63 -8.42
CA ASP A 134 20.62 -0.27 -8.05
C ASP A 134 19.67 0.83 -8.55
N ALA A 135 19.00 0.61 -9.68
CA ALA A 135 18.02 1.56 -10.21
C ALA A 135 16.82 1.76 -9.28
N THR A 136 16.40 0.71 -8.56
CA THR A 136 15.34 0.81 -7.55
C THR A 136 15.82 1.63 -6.36
N VAL A 137 17.02 1.35 -5.84
CA VAL A 137 17.57 2.11 -4.69
C VAL A 137 17.75 3.59 -5.05
N ALA A 138 18.36 3.87 -6.21
CA ALA A 138 18.55 5.24 -6.71
C ALA A 138 17.21 5.96 -6.96
N GLY A 139 16.19 5.24 -7.44
CA GLY A 139 14.84 5.76 -7.58
C GLY A 139 14.19 6.12 -6.24
N TYR A 140 14.54 5.41 -5.17
CA TYR A 140 14.05 5.70 -3.82
C TYR A 140 14.82 6.82 -3.12
N ASP A 141 16.12 6.93 -3.34
CA ASP A 141 16.95 8.00 -2.79
C ASP A 141 16.86 9.29 -3.63
N ASN A 142 15.67 9.89 -3.66
CA ASN A 142 15.40 11.15 -4.34
C ASN A 142 14.95 12.24 -3.33
N PRO A 143 14.99 13.53 -3.69
CA PRO A 143 14.65 14.63 -2.77
C PRO A 143 13.24 14.54 -2.15
N LEU A 144 12.26 14.06 -2.92
CA LEU A 144 10.89 13.92 -2.44
C LEU A 144 10.78 12.82 -1.38
N ASN A 145 11.35 11.65 -1.65
CA ASN A 145 11.37 10.54 -0.69
C ASN A 145 12.21 10.85 0.55
N ARG A 146 13.35 11.55 0.40
CA ARG A 146 14.13 12.02 1.55
C ARG A 146 13.33 12.99 2.41
N ARG A 147 12.58 13.93 1.82
CA ARG A 147 11.69 14.84 2.56
C ARG A 147 10.66 14.07 3.39
N PHE A 148 10.03 13.04 2.81
CA PHE A 148 9.09 12.18 3.54
C PHE A 148 9.75 11.36 4.64
N ALA A 149 10.93 10.79 4.37
CA ALA A 149 11.69 10.03 5.38
C ALA A 149 12.14 10.91 6.55
N TRP A 150 12.51 12.18 6.31
CA TRP A 150 12.87 13.12 7.37
C TRP A 150 11.69 13.59 8.23
N ALA A 151 10.45 13.53 7.74
CA ALA A 151 9.28 14.06 8.44
C ALA A 151 9.12 13.53 9.89
N PRO A 152 9.17 12.21 10.18
CA PRO A 152 9.10 11.71 11.55
C PRO A 152 10.28 12.13 12.43
N LEU A 153 11.49 12.26 11.88
CA LEU A 153 12.67 12.72 12.62
C LEU A 153 12.57 14.19 13.00
N ASN A 154 12.16 15.03 12.04
CA ASN A 154 11.95 16.46 12.25
C ASN A 154 10.86 16.71 13.32
N ALA A 155 9.82 15.88 13.34
CA ALA A 155 8.73 15.98 14.32
C ALA A 155 9.21 15.80 15.77
N VAL A 156 10.33 15.09 15.98
CA VAL A 156 10.93 14.85 17.30
C VAL A 156 12.22 15.65 17.51
N GLY A 157 12.53 16.58 16.60
CA GLY A 157 13.65 17.51 16.72
C GLY A 157 14.98 17.04 16.13
N ILE A 158 15.03 15.86 15.51
CA ILE A 158 16.21 15.33 14.81
C ILE A 158 16.26 15.91 13.40
N ARG A 159 17.36 16.58 13.07
CA ARG A 159 17.56 17.31 11.80
C ARG A 159 18.63 16.65 10.92
N ASP A 160 18.73 17.11 9.68
CA ASP A 160 19.78 16.73 8.73
C ASP A 160 21.20 17.12 9.19
N THR A 161 21.33 18.09 10.10
CA THR A 161 22.62 18.39 10.75
C THR A 161 23.04 17.37 11.79
N ASP A 162 22.14 16.47 12.21
CA ASP A 162 22.40 15.48 13.26
C ASP A 162 22.91 14.14 12.72
N GLY A 163 22.81 13.92 11.41
CA GLY A 163 23.18 12.67 10.76
C GLY A 163 22.65 12.59 9.32
N GLU A 164 22.60 11.38 8.77
CA GLU A 164 22.17 11.17 7.39
C GLU A 164 21.15 10.04 7.24
N LEU A 165 20.33 10.12 6.19
CA LEU A 165 19.48 9.01 5.77
C LEU A 165 20.26 8.08 4.86
N VAL A 166 20.29 6.81 5.21
CA VAL A 166 20.92 5.72 4.45
C VAL A 166 19.84 4.80 3.91
N PHE A 167 19.94 4.49 2.62
CA PHE A 167 19.07 3.56 1.90
C PHE A 167 19.91 2.38 1.47
N GLU A 168 19.46 1.18 1.81
CA GLU A 168 20.16 -0.06 1.46
C GLU A 168 19.20 -1.00 0.72
N ALA A 169 19.74 -2.07 0.17
CA ALA A 169 18.96 -3.18 -0.35
C ALA A 169 19.45 -4.48 0.30
N ALA A 170 18.50 -5.34 0.66
CA ALA A 170 18.79 -6.67 1.18
C ALA A 170 17.80 -7.67 0.57
N ASP A 171 18.25 -8.91 0.39
CA ASP A 171 17.36 -10.01 0.02
C ASP A 171 16.68 -10.56 1.28
N ASP A 172 15.39 -10.87 1.18
CA ASP A 172 14.68 -11.58 2.24
C ASP A 172 14.99 -13.08 2.14
N PRO A 173 15.58 -13.71 3.17
CA PRO A 173 15.98 -15.11 3.11
C PRO A 173 14.79 -16.07 3.07
N ARG A 174 13.58 -15.61 3.43
CA ARG A 174 12.36 -16.44 3.45
C ARG A 174 11.90 -16.80 2.05
N LEU A 175 12.18 -15.95 1.05
CA LEU A 175 11.66 -16.15 -0.30
C LEU A 175 12.58 -15.52 -1.37
N PRO A 176 13.19 -16.32 -2.26
CA PRO A 176 13.99 -15.79 -3.35
C PRO A 176 13.21 -14.80 -4.23
N GLY A 177 13.86 -13.69 -4.60
CA GLY A 177 13.26 -12.60 -5.38
C GLY A 177 12.37 -11.67 -4.55
N LEU A 178 12.35 -11.79 -3.22
CA LEU A 178 11.79 -10.79 -2.33
C LEU A 178 12.93 -9.92 -1.80
N HIS A 179 12.86 -8.61 -2.06
CA HIS A 179 13.93 -7.67 -1.74
C HIS A 179 13.38 -6.60 -0.80
N LEU A 180 14.12 -6.27 0.25
CA LEU A 180 13.80 -5.23 1.22
C LEU A 180 14.67 -4.00 0.96
N ILE A 181 14.04 -2.84 0.88
CA ILE A 181 14.71 -1.54 0.84
C ILE A 181 14.51 -0.87 2.20
N PRO A 182 15.35 -1.14 3.21
CA PRO A 182 15.23 -0.47 4.50
C PRO A 182 15.81 0.95 4.43
N LYS A 183 15.27 1.82 5.28
CA LYS A 183 15.81 3.16 5.49
C LYS A 183 16.24 3.29 6.94
N HIS A 184 17.38 3.91 7.13
CA HIS A 184 17.92 4.17 8.46
C HIS A 184 18.37 5.62 8.57
N PHE A 185 18.22 6.18 9.77
CA PHE A 185 18.97 7.36 10.15
C PHE A 185 20.27 6.91 10.82
N LEU A 186 21.40 7.37 10.28
CA LEU A 186 22.74 7.18 10.84
C LEU A 186 23.15 8.45 11.58
N ALA A 187 23.31 8.35 12.91
CA ALA A 187 23.65 9.49 13.74
C ALA A 187 25.09 9.98 13.46
N GLY A 188 25.25 11.22 13.02
CA GLY A 188 26.55 11.85 12.78
C GLY A 188 27.21 12.39 14.05
N ARG A 189 26.42 12.55 15.12
CA ARG A 189 26.79 12.99 16.46
C ARG A 189 25.87 12.33 17.50
N ASP A 190 26.10 12.56 18.77
CA ASP A 190 25.15 12.15 19.81
C ASP A 190 23.86 12.98 19.69
N VAL A 191 22.72 12.29 19.65
CA VAL A 191 21.38 12.85 19.45
C VAL A 191 20.51 12.46 20.64
N GLU A 192 19.73 13.42 21.14
CA GLU A 192 18.68 13.17 22.12
C GLU A 192 17.38 13.80 21.61
N ALA A 193 16.30 13.02 21.65
CA ALA A 193 14.97 13.43 21.22
C ALA A 193 13.93 12.96 22.24
N LEU A 194 12.82 13.69 22.36
CA LEU A 194 11.70 13.32 23.23
C LEU A 194 10.57 12.73 22.40
N LEU A 195 10.18 11.49 22.69
CA LEU A 195 9.09 10.77 22.02
C LEU A 195 8.06 10.35 23.05
N GLY A 196 6.87 10.94 23.01
CA GLY A 196 5.78 10.54 23.91
C GLY A 196 6.10 10.68 25.42
N GLY A 197 7.06 11.53 25.77
CA GLY A 197 7.55 11.70 27.16
C GLY A 197 8.78 10.84 27.51
N GLU A 198 9.23 9.97 26.61
CA GLU A 198 10.44 9.17 26.77
C GLU A 198 11.62 9.77 26.00
N ALA A 199 12.83 9.69 26.57
CA ALA A 199 14.04 10.16 25.90
C ALA A 199 14.61 9.06 25.01
N LEU A 200 14.68 9.32 23.71
CA LEU A 200 15.49 8.57 22.77
C LEU A 200 16.90 9.16 22.77
N ARG A 201 17.90 8.31 22.99
CA ARG A 201 19.31 8.67 22.89
C ARG A 201 19.96 7.81 21.84
N LEU A 202 20.65 8.44 20.90
CA LEU A 202 21.46 7.79 19.88
C LEU A 202 22.89 8.33 20.00
N ALA A 203 23.86 7.47 20.23
CA ALA A 203 25.27 7.81 20.14
C ALA A 203 25.69 7.98 18.67
N ARG A 204 26.75 8.75 18.44
CA ARG A 204 27.37 8.87 17.11
C ARG A 204 27.66 7.49 16.52
N GLY A 205 27.22 7.28 15.28
CA GLY A 205 27.37 6.04 14.53
C GLY A 205 26.26 5.02 14.75
N GLU A 206 25.33 5.25 15.69
CA GLU A 206 24.16 4.39 15.84
C GLU A 206 23.17 4.56 14.69
N ARG A 207 22.48 3.46 14.37
CA ARG A 207 21.48 3.37 13.31
C ARG A 207 20.10 3.24 13.91
N LEU A 208 19.23 4.20 13.61
CA LEU A 208 17.80 4.11 13.90
C LEU A 208 17.09 3.56 12.67
N ALA A 209 16.45 2.40 12.81
CA ALA A 209 15.58 1.85 11.77
C ALA A 209 14.35 2.74 11.56
N MET A 210 14.01 2.98 10.30
CA MET A 210 12.84 3.76 9.90
C MET A 210 11.89 2.87 9.10
N ASN A 211 11.10 3.47 8.20
CA ASN A 211 10.28 2.68 7.29
C ASN A 211 11.15 1.90 6.29
N HIS A 212 10.53 0.90 5.69
CA HIS A 212 11.13 0.08 4.65
C HIS A 212 10.13 -0.07 3.51
N SER A 213 10.59 -0.66 2.41
CA SER A 213 9.67 -1.09 1.36
C SER A 213 10.18 -2.35 0.67
N TYR A 214 9.38 -3.39 0.65
CA TYR A 214 9.61 -4.57 -0.17
C TYR A 214 9.42 -4.27 -1.67
N LYS A 215 10.17 -5.02 -2.46
CA LYS A 215 10.24 -5.06 -3.91
C LYS A 215 10.29 -6.52 -4.32
N TYR A 216 9.86 -6.81 -5.54
CA TYR A 216 9.61 -8.18 -5.95
C TYR A 216 10.27 -8.50 -7.28
N ALA A 217 10.77 -9.71 -7.44
CA ALA A 217 10.73 -10.37 -8.72
C ALA A 217 9.27 -10.68 -9.07
N ALA A 218 8.91 -10.59 -10.35
CA ALA A 218 7.51 -10.73 -10.77
C ALA A 218 6.89 -12.08 -10.36
N ASP A 219 7.61 -13.19 -10.56
CA ASP A 219 7.14 -14.52 -10.20
C ASP A 219 7.02 -14.68 -8.68
N THR A 220 7.90 -14.03 -7.92
CA THR A 220 7.83 -14.01 -6.45
C THR A 220 6.58 -13.29 -5.96
N PHE A 221 6.22 -12.16 -6.57
CA PHE A 221 4.98 -11.45 -6.24
C PHE A 221 3.74 -12.32 -6.49
N LEU A 222 3.67 -12.95 -7.66
CA LEU A 222 2.57 -13.86 -8.01
C LEU A 222 2.51 -15.07 -7.06
N ARG A 223 3.67 -15.61 -6.67
CA ARG A 223 3.76 -16.71 -5.72
C ARG A 223 3.25 -16.34 -4.33
N ILE A 224 3.58 -15.15 -3.83
CA ILE A 224 3.06 -14.66 -2.54
C ILE A 224 1.52 -14.68 -2.54
N LEU A 225 0.90 -14.22 -3.63
CA LEU A 225 -0.56 -14.22 -3.77
C LEU A 225 -1.11 -15.66 -3.86
N SER A 226 -0.49 -16.53 -4.67
CA SER A 226 -0.95 -17.92 -4.80
C SER A 226 -0.81 -18.72 -3.51
N ASP A 227 0.29 -18.55 -2.78
CA ASP A 227 0.54 -19.22 -1.50
C ASP A 227 -0.42 -18.73 -0.40
N ALA A 228 -1.04 -17.55 -0.57
CA ALA A 228 -2.12 -17.03 0.26
C ALA A 228 -3.52 -17.57 -0.12
N GLY A 229 -3.62 -18.41 -1.16
CA GLY A 229 -4.89 -18.95 -1.66
C GLY A 229 -5.61 -18.03 -2.64
N LEU A 230 -4.90 -17.09 -3.26
CA LEU A 230 -5.46 -16.14 -4.22
C LEU A 230 -5.06 -16.51 -5.66
N ALA A 231 -6.05 -16.71 -6.52
CA ALA A 231 -5.87 -17.05 -7.93
C ALA A 231 -5.92 -15.79 -8.80
N ALA A 232 -4.91 -15.60 -9.66
CA ALA A 232 -4.86 -14.49 -10.61
C ALA A 232 -5.96 -14.60 -11.68
N ARG A 233 -6.69 -13.50 -11.87
CA ARG A 233 -7.75 -13.32 -12.88
C ARG A 233 -7.32 -12.38 -13.99
N TRP A 234 -6.45 -11.43 -13.67
CA TRP A 234 -5.87 -10.49 -14.62
C TRP A 234 -4.51 -9.99 -14.12
N GLN A 235 -3.63 -9.64 -15.04
CA GLN A 235 -2.33 -9.04 -14.77
C GLN A 235 -2.08 -7.90 -15.75
N GLY A 236 -1.46 -6.83 -15.28
CA GLY A 236 -1.01 -5.72 -16.12
C GLY A 236 0.28 -5.13 -15.59
N ARG A 237 1.11 -4.62 -16.50
CA ARG A 237 2.34 -3.91 -16.15
C ARG A 237 2.21 -2.43 -16.44
N SER A 238 2.89 -1.61 -15.65
CA SER A 238 3.08 -0.20 -15.99
C SER A 238 3.84 -0.07 -17.31
N ASP A 239 3.70 1.07 -17.99
CA ASP A 239 4.36 1.31 -19.29
C ASP A 239 5.90 1.17 -19.17
N ASP A 240 6.47 1.58 -18.03
CA ASP A 240 7.89 1.46 -17.70
C ASP A 240 8.31 0.10 -17.12
N GLN A 241 7.37 -0.86 -17.05
CA GLN A 241 7.55 -2.23 -16.55
C GLN A 241 7.97 -2.34 -15.07
N ARG A 242 7.98 -1.23 -14.32
CA ARG A 242 8.39 -1.20 -12.91
C ARG A 242 7.32 -1.67 -11.93
N PHE A 243 6.06 -1.76 -12.34
CA PHE A 243 4.98 -2.24 -11.48
C PHE A 243 4.24 -3.38 -12.16
N LEU A 244 3.93 -4.41 -11.38
CA LEU A 244 3.01 -5.50 -11.75
C LEU A 244 1.75 -5.36 -10.90
N MET A 245 0.62 -5.11 -11.57
CA MET A 245 -0.70 -5.07 -10.97
C MET A 245 -1.44 -6.37 -11.28
N VAL A 246 -2.11 -6.93 -10.28
CA VAL A 246 -2.79 -8.21 -10.37
C VAL A 246 -4.18 -8.09 -9.77
N LEU A 247 -5.19 -8.52 -10.52
CA LEU A 247 -6.51 -8.79 -9.97
C LEU A 247 -6.57 -10.27 -9.60
N VAL A 248 -6.84 -10.57 -8.35
CA VAL A 248 -6.96 -11.93 -7.82
C VAL A 248 -8.33 -12.14 -7.18
N SER A 249 -8.72 -13.41 -7.03
CA SER A 249 -9.87 -13.81 -6.20
C SER A 249 -9.46 -14.99 -5.31
N PRO A 250 -10.23 -15.33 -4.26
CA PRO A 250 -10.09 -16.64 -3.61
C PRO A 250 -10.11 -17.78 -4.65
N ALA A 251 -9.23 -18.76 -4.45
CA ALA A 251 -9.07 -19.94 -5.30
C ALA A 251 -10.26 -20.92 -5.21
#